data_AF-A0A7V9BAS4-F1
#
_entry.id   AF-A0A7V9BAS4-F1
#
_cell.length_a   1.000
_cell.length_b   1.000
_cell.length_c   1.000
_cell.angle_alpha   90.00
_cell.angle_beta   90.00
_cell.angle_gamma   90.00
#
_symmetry.space_group_name_H-M   'P 1'
#
loop_
_entity.id
_entity.type
_entity.pdbx_description
1 polymer ?
#
loop_
_entity_poly.entity_id
_entity_poly.type
_entity_poly.pdbx_seq_one_letter_code
_entity_poly.pdbx_strand_id
1 'polypeptide(L)'
;NADRYAAAAKQLARVSSVYGCTCTRAALGPADESGERNYLGRCRGMPRDRGEPASWRVHLPDESAQTQDLLLGELRQHPAVEGGDVVIRDARGQWSYQLCVVVDDIRHGIDLIVRGEDLATSTGRQQLLAEMLGRSAPAVTLHHPLVLAPDGRKLSKRDRSETVASMRERGMTADDVVAAAMKHVNKS
;
A
#
# COMPACT_ATOMS: atom_id res chain seq x y z
N ASN A 1 -10.24 -11.83 12.51
CA ASN A 1 -9.64 -10.99 11.45
C ASN A 1 -8.62 -11.72 10.58
N ALA A 2 -7.80 -12.66 11.08
CA ALA A 2 -6.81 -13.35 10.25
C ALA A 2 -7.42 -14.28 9.18
N ASP A 3 -8.61 -14.84 9.43
CA ASP A 3 -9.22 -15.87 8.58
C ASP A 3 -9.57 -15.37 7.17
N ARG A 4 -10.02 -14.10 7.04
CA ARG A 4 -10.35 -13.49 5.74
C ARG A 4 -9.10 -13.29 4.86
N TYR A 5 -7.98 -12.90 5.46
CA TYR A 5 -6.72 -12.72 4.72
C TYR A 5 -6.15 -14.08 4.29
N ALA A 6 -6.28 -15.10 5.15
CA ALA A 6 -5.94 -16.47 4.77
C ALA A 6 -6.82 -17.00 3.63
N ALA A 7 -8.12 -16.70 3.63
CA ALA A 7 -9.03 -17.05 2.54
C ALA A 7 -8.66 -16.32 1.24
N ALA A 8 -8.36 -15.02 1.29
CA ALA A 8 -7.89 -14.25 0.15
C ALA A 8 -6.57 -14.82 -0.42
N ALA A 9 -5.61 -15.18 0.44
CA ALA A 9 -4.37 -15.82 0.00
C ALA A 9 -4.57 -17.21 -0.63
N LYS A 10 -5.63 -17.94 -0.25
CA LYS A 10 -6.04 -19.19 -0.92
C LYS A 10 -6.70 -18.90 -2.27
N GLN A 11 -7.49 -17.83 -2.38
CA GLN A 11 -8.09 -17.41 -3.65
C GLN A 11 -7.01 -16.95 -4.65
N LEU A 12 -6.08 -16.11 -4.22
CA LEU A 12 -4.92 -15.71 -5.03
C LEU A 12 -4.14 -16.92 -5.55
N ALA A 13 -3.98 -17.97 -4.72
CA ALA A 13 -3.34 -19.22 -5.11
C ALA A 13 -3.98 -19.94 -6.29
N ARG A 14 -5.28 -19.72 -6.53
CA ARG A 14 -6.04 -20.38 -7.59
C ARG A 14 -5.86 -19.68 -8.93
N VAL A 15 -5.51 -18.39 -8.91
CA VAL A 15 -5.41 -17.53 -10.11
C VAL A 15 -3.98 -17.12 -10.44
N SER A 16 -3.06 -17.19 -9.47
CA SER A 16 -1.64 -16.88 -9.66
C SER A 16 -0.74 -17.66 -8.70
N SER A 17 0.55 -17.71 -9.05
CA SER A 17 1.57 -18.34 -8.21
C SER A 17 1.78 -17.55 -6.93
N VAL A 18 1.59 -18.23 -5.80
CA VAL A 18 1.91 -17.69 -4.47
C VAL A 18 2.96 -18.59 -3.83
N TYR A 19 4.13 -18.04 -3.57
CA TYR A 19 5.35 -18.78 -3.25
C TYR A 19 6.10 -18.19 -2.05
N GLY A 20 6.96 -19.00 -1.45
CA GLY A 20 7.82 -18.60 -0.32
C GLY A 20 9.07 -17.90 -0.83
N CYS A 21 9.38 -16.72 -0.28
CA CYS A 21 10.51 -15.89 -0.63
C CYS A 21 11.38 -15.62 0.59
N THR A 22 12.67 -15.98 0.47
CA THR A 22 13.70 -15.85 1.50
C THR A 22 14.70 -14.73 1.17
N CYS A 23 14.43 -13.92 0.14
CA CYS A 23 15.29 -12.79 -0.21
C CYS A 23 15.37 -11.76 0.91
N THR A 24 16.59 -11.41 1.30
CA THR A 24 16.88 -10.33 2.25
C THR A 24 16.76 -8.97 1.55
N ARG A 25 16.68 -7.87 2.31
CA ARG A 25 16.68 -6.50 1.75
C ARG A 25 17.87 -6.23 0.82
N ALA A 26 19.03 -6.86 1.08
CA ALA A 26 20.23 -6.71 0.27
C ALA A 26 20.12 -7.40 -1.10
N ALA A 27 19.24 -8.40 -1.23
CA ALA A 27 18.98 -9.11 -2.47
C ALA A 27 17.86 -8.46 -3.32
N LEU A 28 17.26 -7.37 -2.84
CA LEU A 28 16.25 -6.59 -3.56
C LEU A 28 16.90 -5.42 -4.29
N GLY A 29 16.24 -4.96 -5.35
CA GLY A 29 16.65 -3.79 -6.12
C GLY A 29 16.49 -2.46 -5.36
N PRO A 30 16.58 -1.34 -6.10
CA PRO A 30 16.38 -0.01 -5.52
C PRO A 30 14.99 0.11 -4.88
N ALA A 31 14.89 1.02 -3.91
CA ALA A 31 13.61 1.37 -3.29
C ALA A 31 12.93 2.47 -4.12
N ASP A 32 11.59 2.40 -4.21
CA ASP A 32 10.77 3.49 -4.71
C ASP A 32 10.61 4.61 -3.66
N GLU A 33 9.88 5.67 -4.01
CA GLU A 33 9.64 6.84 -3.16
C GLU A 33 8.92 6.50 -1.83
N SER A 34 8.18 5.40 -1.82
CA SER A 34 7.49 4.87 -0.64
C SER A 34 8.39 3.95 0.20
N GLY A 35 9.63 3.71 -0.25
CA GLY A 35 10.61 2.88 0.42
C GLY A 35 10.46 1.37 0.16
N GLU A 36 9.53 0.98 -0.73
CA GLU A 36 9.33 -0.40 -1.15
C GLU A 36 10.38 -0.79 -2.20
N ARG A 37 10.99 -1.96 -2.07
CA ARG A 37 12.13 -2.37 -2.91
C ARG A 37 11.71 -3.29 -4.03
N ASN A 38 12.24 -3.05 -5.22
CA ASN A 38 11.95 -3.85 -6.40
C ASN A 38 12.40 -5.31 -6.20
N TYR A 39 11.47 -6.25 -6.37
CA TYR A 39 11.72 -7.68 -6.29
C TYR A 39 11.99 -8.30 -7.66
N LEU A 40 13.20 -8.84 -7.83
CA LEU A 40 13.71 -9.31 -9.12
C LEU A 40 13.32 -10.77 -9.48
N GLY A 41 12.31 -11.36 -8.82
CA GLY A 41 11.80 -12.68 -9.23
C GLY A 41 12.59 -13.91 -8.76
N ARG A 42 13.67 -13.78 -7.98
CA ARG A 42 14.62 -14.88 -7.63
C ARG A 42 13.98 -16.16 -7.07
N CYS A 43 12.90 -16.04 -6.31
CA CYS A 43 12.23 -17.16 -5.64
C CYS A 43 10.90 -17.56 -6.30
N ARG A 44 10.58 -17.04 -7.49
CA ARG A 44 9.38 -17.44 -8.23
C ARG A 44 9.34 -18.98 -8.37
N GLY A 45 8.16 -19.55 -8.16
CA GLY A 45 7.93 -21.00 -8.27
C GLY A 45 8.39 -21.83 -7.06
N MET A 46 9.00 -21.22 -6.04
CA MET A 46 9.38 -21.95 -4.82
C MET A 46 8.16 -22.36 -3.99
N PRO A 47 8.22 -23.45 -3.21
CA PRO A 47 7.13 -23.79 -2.31
C PRO A 47 6.94 -22.67 -1.27
N ARG A 48 5.69 -22.52 -0.77
CA ARG A 48 5.37 -21.56 0.30
C ARG A 48 6.05 -21.90 1.61
N ASP A 49 6.06 -23.19 1.93
CA ASP A 49 6.85 -23.73 3.03
C ASP A 49 8.27 -23.95 2.51
N ARG A 50 9.21 -23.19 3.08
CA ARG A 50 10.63 -23.24 2.71
C ARG A 50 11.44 -24.09 3.69
N GLY A 51 10.81 -24.62 4.75
CA GLY A 51 11.52 -25.19 5.90
C GLY A 51 12.27 -24.15 6.74
N GLU A 52 12.13 -22.86 6.41
CA GLU A 52 12.73 -21.71 7.09
C GLU A 52 11.78 -20.50 7.01
N PRO A 53 11.95 -19.46 7.84
CA PRO A 53 11.14 -18.26 7.78
C PRO A 53 11.15 -17.61 6.38
N ALA A 54 9.99 -17.57 5.73
CA ALA A 54 9.85 -17.04 4.38
C ALA A 54 8.61 -16.16 4.28
N SER A 55 8.77 -15.03 3.60
CA SER A 55 7.63 -14.20 3.19
C SER A 55 6.84 -14.90 2.09
N TRP A 56 5.52 -14.72 2.05
CA TRP A 56 4.72 -15.16 0.91
C TRP A 56 4.56 -14.01 -0.06
N ARG A 57 4.91 -14.26 -1.32
CA ARG A 57 4.69 -13.34 -2.43
C ARG A 57 3.67 -13.90 -3.38
N VAL A 58 2.89 -13.03 -4.00
CA VAL A 58 2.04 -13.36 -5.14
C VAL A 58 2.64 -12.79 -6.41
N HIS A 59 2.73 -13.62 -7.43
CA HIS A 59 3.18 -13.20 -8.75
C HIS A 59 2.15 -12.25 -9.36
N LEU A 60 2.59 -11.06 -9.76
CA LEU A 60 1.74 -10.11 -10.47
C LEU A 60 1.78 -10.37 -11.97
N PRO A 61 0.65 -10.22 -12.69
CA PRO A 61 0.65 -10.28 -14.15
C PRO A 61 1.48 -9.13 -14.73
N ASP A 62 2.03 -9.35 -15.92
CA ASP A 62 2.78 -8.33 -16.67
C ASP A 62 1.83 -7.38 -17.40
N GLU A 63 1.07 -6.61 -16.60
CA GLU A 63 0.00 -5.73 -17.07
C GLU A 63 0.10 -4.35 -16.41
N SER A 64 -0.38 -3.33 -17.13
CA SER A 64 -0.51 -1.98 -16.58
C SER A 64 -1.78 -1.88 -15.74
N ALA A 65 -1.67 -1.37 -14.52
CA ALA A 65 -2.82 -0.93 -13.73
C ALA A 65 -3.17 0.52 -14.09
N GLN A 66 -4.45 0.78 -14.32
CA GLN A 66 -4.97 2.10 -14.67
C GLN A 66 -6.11 2.47 -13.72
N THR A 67 -5.97 3.60 -13.03
CA THR A 67 -7.03 4.16 -12.18
C THR A 67 -7.21 5.65 -12.41
N GLN A 68 -8.41 6.13 -12.13
CA GLN A 68 -8.69 7.56 -12.07
C GLN A 68 -8.43 8.07 -10.66
N ASP A 69 -7.52 9.04 -10.56
CA ASP A 69 -7.37 9.87 -9.37
C ASP A 69 -8.06 11.23 -9.56
N LEU A 70 -8.79 11.66 -8.53
CA LEU A 70 -9.54 12.93 -8.56
C LEU A 70 -8.65 14.18 -8.47
N LEU A 71 -7.40 14.06 -8.00
CA LEU A 71 -6.45 15.18 -7.92
C LEU A 71 -5.25 14.99 -8.85
N LEU A 72 -4.71 13.77 -8.93
CA LEU A 72 -3.54 13.46 -9.74
C LEU A 72 -3.87 13.10 -11.19
N GLY A 73 -5.15 12.96 -11.55
CA GLY A 73 -5.59 12.58 -12.89
C GLY A 73 -5.46 11.07 -13.12
N GLU A 74 -5.23 10.67 -14.37
CA GLU A 74 -5.03 9.25 -14.70
C GLU A 74 -3.71 8.75 -14.12
N LEU A 75 -3.77 7.72 -13.28
CA LEU A 75 -2.60 7.00 -12.78
C LEU A 75 -2.42 5.72 -13.58
N ARG A 76 -1.29 5.64 -14.29
CA ARG A 76 -0.88 4.47 -15.06
C ARG A 76 0.43 3.93 -14.48
N GLN A 77 0.39 2.70 -14.01
CA GLN A 77 1.53 2.05 -13.37
C GLN A 77 1.75 0.66 -13.97
N HIS A 78 2.97 0.17 -13.95
CA HIS A 78 3.32 -1.21 -14.35
C HIS A 78 3.90 -1.98 -13.16
N PRO A 79 3.05 -2.45 -12.22
CA PRO A 79 3.48 -2.96 -10.92
C PRO A 79 4.55 -4.06 -10.97
N ALA A 80 4.41 -5.01 -11.90
CA ALA A 80 5.34 -6.12 -12.06
C ALA A 80 6.76 -5.66 -12.48
N VAL A 81 6.86 -4.56 -13.23
CA VAL A 81 8.13 -3.98 -13.70
C VAL A 81 8.73 -3.04 -12.65
N GLU A 82 7.88 -2.19 -12.05
CA GLU A 82 8.29 -1.15 -11.10
C GLU A 82 8.70 -1.73 -9.74
N GLY A 83 7.94 -2.70 -9.22
CA GLY A 83 8.13 -3.25 -7.87
C GLY A 83 8.28 -4.77 -7.79
N GLY A 84 7.85 -5.49 -8.84
CA GLY A 84 7.84 -6.94 -8.85
C GLY A 84 6.73 -7.54 -8.00
N ASP A 85 6.88 -8.82 -7.68
CA ASP A 85 5.85 -9.62 -7.00
C ASP A 85 5.61 -9.16 -5.56
N VAL A 86 4.34 -8.99 -5.18
CA VAL A 86 3.94 -8.35 -3.93
C VAL A 86 4.02 -9.30 -2.74
N VAL A 87 4.61 -8.83 -1.62
CA VAL A 87 4.54 -9.55 -0.35
C VAL A 87 3.11 -9.46 0.19
N ILE A 88 2.48 -10.61 0.41
CA ILE A 88 1.14 -10.70 1.03
C ILE A 88 1.20 -11.14 2.49
N ARG A 89 2.27 -11.84 2.90
CA ARG A 89 2.53 -12.25 4.28
C ARG A 89 4.02 -12.19 4.57
N ASP A 90 4.44 -11.57 5.66
CA ASP A 90 5.85 -11.49 6.02
C ASP A 90 6.38 -12.81 6.60
N ALA A 91 7.70 -12.91 6.79
CA ALA A 91 8.36 -14.10 7.33
C ALA A 91 8.02 -14.37 8.81
N ARG A 92 7.41 -13.41 9.51
CA ARG A 92 6.91 -13.55 10.90
C ARG A 92 5.43 -13.96 10.92
N GLY A 93 4.82 -14.14 9.75
CA GLY A 93 3.45 -14.57 9.59
C GLY A 93 2.39 -13.46 9.64
N GLN A 94 2.79 -12.18 9.63
CA GLN A 94 1.87 -11.04 9.59
C GLN A 94 1.41 -10.77 8.15
N TRP A 95 0.13 -10.44 7.97
CA TRP A 95 -0.42 -10.08 6.67
C TRP A 95 0.01 -8.66 6.28
N SER A 96 0.44 -8.48 5.03
CA SER A 96 0.97 -7.19 4.58
C SER A 96 -0.14 -6.15 4.45
N TYR A 97 0.25 -4.88 4.53
CA TYR A 97 -0.64 -3.77 4.20
C TYR A 97 -1.29 -3.99 2.83
N GLN A 98 -0.50 -4.28 1.80
CA GLN A 98 -0.97 -4.46 0.42
C GLN A 98 -2.14 -5.47 0.31
N LEU A 99 -2.11 -6.59 1.04
CA LEU A 99 -3.23 -7.53 1.06
C LEU A 99 -4.41 -7.02 1.93
N CYS A 100 -4.10 -6.53 3.14
CA CYS A 100 -5.13 -6.20 4.13
C CYS A 100 -6.10 -5.11 3.65
N VAL A 101 -5.60 -4.02 3.05
CA VAL A 101 -6.45 -2.93 2.53
C VAL A 101 -7.36 -3.46 1.42
N VAL A 102 -6.81 -4.18 0.45
CA VAL A 102 -7.58 -4.69 -0.69
C VAL A 102 -8.71 -5.61 -0.24
N VAL A 103 -8.42 -6.54 0.67
CA VAL A 103 -9.42 -7.48 1.19
C VAL A 103 -10.53 -6.75 1.93
N ASP A 104 -10.19 -5.73 2.72
CA ASP A 104 -11.17 -4.99 3.51
C ASP A 104 -12.01 -4.06 2.63
N ASP A 105 -11.40 -3.38 1.65
CA ASP A 105 -12.09 -2.52 0.69
C ASP A 105 -13.09 -3.32 -0.16
N ILE A 106 -12.71 -4.50 -0.65
CA ILE A 106 -13.63 -5.39 -1.38
C ILE A 106 -14.79 -5.80 -0.48
N ARG A 107 -14.50 -6.21 0.77
CA ARG A 107 -15.53 -6.67 1.70
C ARG A 107 -16.52 -5.58 2.07
N HIS A 108 -16.04 -4.34 2.20
CA HIS A 108 -16.84 -3.19 2.57
C HIS A 108 -17.47 -2.47 1.38
N GLY A 109 -17.17 -2.89 0.15
CA GLY A 109 -17.72 -2.27 -1.06
C GLY A 109 -17.19 -0.85 -1.30
N ILE A 110 -15.95 -0.57 -0.89
CA ILE A 110 -15.35 0.77 -1.01
C ILE A 110 -15.08 1.09 -2.49
N ASP A 111 -15.71 2.14 -2.98
CA ASP A 111 -15.62 2.64 -4.37
C ASP A 111 -14.79 3.93 -4.51
N LEU A 112 -14.60 4.68 -3.42
CA LEU A 112 -13.71 5.84 -3.31
C LEU A 112 -12.67 5.66 -2.21
N ILE A 113 -11.39 5.69 -2.59
CA ILE A 113 -10.25 5.58 -1.67
C ILE A 113 -9.58 6.95 -1.53
N VAL A 114 -9.66 7.56 -0.35
CA VAL A 114 -9.01 8.84 -0.02
C VAL A 114 -7.81 8.58 0.88
N ARG A 115 -6.61 9.02 0.46
CA ARG A 115 -5.35 8.81 1.21
C ARG A 115 -4.27 9.80 0.83
N GLY A 116 -3.15 9.80 1.55
CA GLY A 116 -2.01 10.68 1.23
C GLY A 116 -1.31 10.30 -0.07
N GLU A 117 -0.79 11.29 -0.78
CA GLU A 117 -0.02 11.14 -2.03
C GLU A 117 1.23 10.24 -1.90
N ASP A 118 1.76 10.04 -0.69
CA ASP A 118 2.86 9.11 -0.43
C ASP A 118 2.51 7.64 -0.68
N LEU A 119 1.21 7.32 -0.78
CA LEU A 119 0.69 6.00 -1.09
C LEU A 119 0.32 5.81 -2.56
N ALA A 120 0.50 6.84 -3.41
CA ALA A 120 0.14 6.77 -4.83
C ALA A 120 0.82 5.62 -5.56
N THR A 121 2.10 5.36 -5.28
CA THR A 121 2.88 4.27 -5.89
C THR A 121 2.32 2.87 -5.60
N SER A 122 1.59 2.69 -4.48
CA SER A 122 1.00 1.41 -4.10
C SER A 122 -0.31 1.11 -4.85
N THR A 123 -0.90 2.11 -5.51
CA THR A 123 -2.24 2.01 -6.10
C THR A 123 -2.33 0.92 -7.14
N GLY A 124 -1.39 0.87 -8.10
CA GLY A 124 -1.41 -0.12 -9.16
C GLY A 124 -1.27 -1.55 -8.65
N ARG A 125 -0.40 -1.79 -7.66
CA ARG A 125 -0.23 -3.11 -7.02
C ARG A 125 -1.53 -3.56 -6.35
N GLN A 126 -2.18 -2.66 -5.63
CA GLN A 126 -3.43 -2.94 -4.93
C GLN A 126 -4.58 -3.15 -5.91
N GLN A 127 -4.61 -2.42 -7.02
CA GLN A 127 -5.59 -2.61 -8.07
C GLN A 127 -5.47 -4.00 -8.71
N LEU A 128 -4.26 -4.42 -9.12
CA LEU A 128 -4.07 -5.77 -9.67
C LEU A 128 -4.44 -6.85 -8.64
N LEU A 129 -4.06 -6.67 -7.37
CA LEU A 129 -4.50 -7.58 -6.30
C LEU A 129 -6.03 -7.64 -6.17
N ALA A 130 -6.71 -6.51 -6.30
CA ALA A 130 -8.16 -6.44 -6.19
C ALA A 130 -8.85 -7.15 -7.36
N GLU A 131 -8.36 -6.93 -8.57
CA GLU A 131 -8.83 -7.62 -9.79
C GLU A 131 -8.65 -9.14 -9.66
N MET A 132 -7.47 -9.59 -9.22
CA MET A 132 -7.20 -11.01 -8.94
C MET A 132 -8.09 -11.59 -7.83
N LEU A 133 -8.60 -10.76 -6.93
CA LEU A 133 -9.54 -11.12 -5.88
C LEU A 133 -11.02 -10.98 -6.31
N GLY A 134 -11.27 -10.65 -7.59
CA GLY A 134 -12.60 -10.66 -8.19
C GLY A 134 -13.33 -9.30 -8.14
N ARG A 135 -12.63 -8.19 -7.87
CA ARG A 135 -13.21 -6.86 -8.03
C ARG A 135 -13.40 -6.56 -9.52
N SER A 136 -14.62 -6.19 -9.91
CA SER A 136 -15.00 -5.99 -11.32
C SER A 136 -14.64 -4.63 -11.90
N ALA A 137 -14.45 -3.61 -11.05
CA ALA A 137 -14.10 -2.26 -11.46
C ALA A 137 -13.10 -1.64 -10.47
N PRO A 138 -12.11 -0.85 -10.93
CA PRO A 138 -11.21 -0.14 -10.03
C PRO A 138 -11.98 0.86 -9.18
N ALA A 139 -11.55 1.03 -7.92
CA ALA A 139 -12.05 2.13 -7.10
C ALA A 139 -11.45 3.44 -7.59
N VAL A 140 -12.25 4.50 -7.56
CA VAL A 140 -11.75 5.87 -7.76
C VAL A 140 -10.83 6.22 -6.60
N THR A 141 -9.72 6.89 -6.87
CA THR A 141 -8.80 7.35 -5.83
C THR A 141 -8.79 8.87 -5.70
N LEU A 142 -8.45 9.35 -4.52
CA LEU A 142 -8.07 10.74 -4.29
C LEU A 142 -6.83 10.73 -3.41
N HIS A 143 -5.71 11.13 -4.00
CA HIS A 143 -4.45 11.29 -3.27
C HIS A 143 -4.29 12.75 -2.82
N HIS A 144 -4.54 13.00 -1.54
CA HIS A 144 -4.41 14.35 -0.98
C HIS A 144 -2.94 14.71 -0.69
N PRO A 145 -2.54 15.99 -0.83
CA PRO A 145 -1.19 16.42 -0.48
C PRO A 145 -0.87 16.16 0.99
N LEU A 146 0.41 16.00 1.30
CA LEU A 146 0.85 15.82 2.68
C LEU A 146 0.85 17.14 3.44
N VAL A 147 0.59 17.05 4.74
CA VAL A 147 0.81 18.16 5.67
C VAL A 147 2.31 18.20 6.01
N LEU A 148 2.96 19.30 5.63
CA LEU A 148 4.40 19.49 5.83
C LEU A 148 4.69 20.40 7.01
N ALA A 149 5.82 20.17 7.69
CA ALA A 149 6.34 21.10 8.69
C ALA A 149 6.79 22.41 8.01
N PRO A 150 6.95 23.52 8.76
CA PRO A 150 7.43 24.80 8.19
C PRO A 150 8.78 24.70 7.48
N ASP A 151 9.61 23.71 7.81
CA ASP A 151 10.90 23.43 7.18
C ASP A 151 10.80 22.52 5.93
N GLY A 152 9.57 22.22 5.48
CA GLY A 152 9.28 21.39 4.31
C GLY A 152 9.36 19.89 4.54
N ARG A 153 9.73 19.42 5.75
CA ARG A 153 9.76 17.98 6.05
C ARG A 153 8.35 17.43 6.24
N LYS A 154 8.11 16.18 5.85
CA LYS A 154 6.86 15.46 6.16
C LYS A 154 6.66 15.46 7.68
N LEU A 155 5.50 15.89 8.17
CA LEU A 155 5.17 15.76 9.59
C LEU A 155 5.10 14.27 9.93
N SER A 156 6.13 13.77 10.60
CA SER A 156 6.21 12.37 11.03
C SER A 156 6.09 12.27 12.54
N LYS A 157 5.50 11.18 13.04
CA LYS A 157 5.47 10.86 14.48
C LYS A 157 6.87 10.80 15.11
N ARG A 158 7.93 10.63 14.30
CA ARG A 158 9.32 10.59 14.78
C ARG A 158 9.88 11.96 15.14
N ASP A 159 9.36 13.02 14.54
CA ASP A 159 9.83 14.40 14.77
C ASP A 159 9.19 15.05 16.02
N ARG A 160 8.50 14.28 16.88
CA ARG A 160 7.63 14.80 17.95
C ARG A 160 6.66 15.87 17.44
N SER A 161 6.20 15.70 16.20
CA SER A 161 5.18 16.57 15.62
C SER A 161 3.95 16.58 16.51
N GLU A 162 3.34 17.76 16.59
CA GLU A 162 2.19 17.97 17.46
C GLU A 162 1.03 17.04 17.08
N THR A 163 0.44 16.39 18.08
CA THR A 163 -0.68 15.47 17.86
C THR A 163 -2.01 16.19 18.01
N VAL A 164 -3.06 15.71 17.32
CA VAL A 164 -4.43 16.21 17.51
C VAL A 164 -4.87 16.13 18.98
N ALA A 165 -4.43 15.09 19.71
CA ALA A 165 -4.70 14.97 21.14
C ALA A 165 -4.05 16.11 21.95
N SER A 166 -2.78 16.39 21.69
CA SER A 166 -2.06 17.50 22.34
C SER A 166 -2.65 18.86 21.98
N MET A 167 -3.04 19.09 20.73
CA MET A 167 -3.76 20.31 20.31
C MET A 167 -5.06 20.50 21.08
N ARG A 168 -5.85 19.43 21.25
CA ARG A 168 -7.09 19.44 22.03
C ARG A 168 -6.83 19.71 23.51
N GLU A 169 -5.79 19.13 24.10
CA GLU A 169 -5.38 19.38 25.48
C GLU A 169 -5.00 20.85 25.71
N ARG A 170 -4.47 21.53 24.68
CA ARG A 170 -4.19 22.98 24.70
C ARG A 170 -5.42 23.86 24.43
N GLY A 171 -6.61 23.27 24.29
CA GLY A 171 -7.87 23.98 24.09
C GLY A 171 -8.21 24.33 22.64
N MET A 172 -7.50 23.77 21.65
CA MET A 172 -7.86 23.96 20.24
C MET A 172 -9.18 23.24 19.94
N THR A 173 -10.08 23.93 19.23
CA THR A 173 -11.30 23.35 18.68
C THR A 173 -11.00 22.47 17.47
N ALA A 174 -11.98 21.68 17.01
CA ALA A 174 -11.85 20.92 15.77
C ALA A 174 -11.55 21.84 14.57
N ASP A 175 -12.22 23.00 14.50
CA ASP A 175 -12.02 23.99 13.44
C ASP A 175 -10.61 24.59 13.49
N ASP A 176 -10.08 24.85 14.69
CA ASP A 176 -8.69 25.32 14.85
C ASP A 176 -7.68 24.30 14.34
N VAL A 177 -7.90 23.00 14.63
CA VAL A 177 -7.03 21.91 14.18
C VAL A 177 -7.07 21.78 12.65
N VAL A 178 -8.26 21.82 12.06
CA VAL A 178 -8.42 21.79 10.60
C VAL A 178 -7.76 23.01 9.96
N ALA A 179 -8.02 24.21 10.48
CA ALA A 179 -7.42 25.44 9.98
C ALA A 179 -5.88 25.42 10.09
N ALA A 180 -5.33 24.85 11.17
CA ALA A 180 -3.90 24.65 11.32
C ALA A 180 -3.34 23.69 10.26
N ALA A 181 -3.99 22.54 10.04
CA ALA A 181 -3.58 21.60 9.01
C ALA A 181 -3.59 22.23 7.60
N MET A 182 -4.64 23.00 7.28
CA MET A 182 -4.79 23.65 5.97
C MET A 182 -3.73 24.71 5.66
N LYS A 183 -3.06 25.28 6.67
CA LYS A 183 -1.90 26.18 6.45
C LYS A 183 -0.66 25.46 5.95
N HIS A 184 -0.60 24.14 6.15
CA HIS A 184 0.56 23.30 5.92
C HIS A 184 0.34 22.26 4.81
N VAL A 185 -0.86 22.23 4.23
CA VAL A 185 -1.11 21.53 2.96
C VAL A 185 -0.47 22.37 1.87
N ASN A 186 0.45 21.77 1.12
CA ASN A 186 1.09 22.43 -0.02
C ASN A 186 -0.01 23.00 -0.93
N LYS A 187 -0.07 24.33 -1.08
CA LYS A 187 -0.85 24.94 -2.15
C LYS A 187 -0.06 24.70 -3.42
N SER A 188 -0.39 23.61 -4.11
CA SER A 188 0.04 23.36 -5.49
C SER A 188 -0.32 24.54 -6.39
#